data_AF-A0A371EJU2-F1
#
_entry.id   AF-A0A371EJU2-F1
#
_cell.length_a   1.000
_cell.length_b   1.000
_cell.length_c   1.000
_cell.angle_alpha   90.00
_cell.angle_beta   90.00
_cell.angle_gamma   90.00
#
_symmetry.space_group_name_H-M   'P 1'
#
loop_
_entity.id
_entity.type
_entity.pdbx_description
1 polymer ?
#
loop_
_entity_poly.entity_id
_entity_poly.type
_entity_poly.pdbx_seq_one_letter_code
_entity_poly.pdbx_strand_id
1 'polypeptide(L)' 'MLSSFIPVQDKSMTKENIERQLEDQDVPLFDLLTITTATNNFTLNNKIGQGGFGPVYKGKLPDGQQIAVKRLSQSS' A
#
# COMPACT_ATOMS: atom_id res chain seq x y z
N MET A 1 46.47 3.03 -5.89
CA MET A 1 45.37 2.12 -6.27
C MET A 1 44.58 1.81 -5.00
N LEU A 2 43.78 2.78 -4.52
CA LEU A 2 42.99 2.59 -3.30
C LEU A 2 41.74 1.79 -3.70
N SER A 3 41.67 0.53 -3.28
CA SER A 3 40.46 -0.29 -3.42
C SER A 3 39.38 0.29 -2.51
N SER A 4 38.41 0.98 -3.09
CA SER A 4 37.21 1.40 -2.39
C SER A 4 36.42 0.17 -1.96
N PHE A 5 36.29 -0.03 -0.66
CA PHE A 5 35.32 -0.94 -0.08
C PHE A 5 33.92 -0.42 -0.45
N ILE A 6 33.21 -1.16 -1.29
CA ILE A 6 31.77 -0.97 -1.47
C ILE A 6 31.12 -1.79 -0.35
N PRO A 7 30.51 -1.16 0.68
CA PRO A 7 29.67 -1.91 1.58
C PRO A 7 28.51 -2.49 0.76
N VAL A 8 28.39 -3.81 0.76
CA VAL A 8 27.19 -4.49 0.25
C VAL A 8 26.04 -4.04 1.14
N GLN A 9 25.26 -3.05 0.69
CA GLN A 9 24.02 -2.67 1.36
C GLN A 9 23.07 -3.86 1.24
N ASP A 10 22.82 -4.51 2.37
CA ASP A 10 21.65 -5.35 2.57
C ASP A 10 20.41 -4.54 2.11
N LYS A 11 19.73 -5.04 1.08
CA LYS A 11 18.58 -4.40 0.43
C LYS A 11 17.32 -4.55 1.30
N SER A 12 17.44 -4.25 2.59
CA SER A 12 16.29 -3.97 3.43
C SER A 12 15.75 -2.61 2.99
N MET A 13 14.57 -2.65 2.38
CA MET A 13 13.93 -1.48 1.82
C MET A 13 13.41 -0.62 2.98
N THR A 14 14.15 0.43 3.33
CA THR A 14 13.76 1.37 4.38
C THR A 14 12.56 2.20 3.94
N LYS A 15 11.73 2.62 4.90
CA LYS A 15 10.52 3.45 4.66
C LYS A 15 10.83 4.70 3.81
N GLU A 16 11.96 5.33 4.08
CA GLU A 16 12.47 6.49 3.33
C GLU A 16 12.81 6.18 1.87
N ASN A 17 13.30 4.98 1.58
CA ASN A 17 13.60 4.58 0.20
C ASN A 17 12.30 4.30 -0.58
N ILE A 18 11.27 3.77 0.08
CA ILE A 18 9.95 3.55 -0.51
C ILE A 18 9.27 4.89 -0.81
N GLU A 19 9.27 5.81 0.15
CA GLU A 19 8.67 7.14 -0.01
C GLU A 19 9.31 7.90 -1.18
N ARG A 20 10.65 7.94 -1.27
CA ARG A 20 11.36 8.56 -2.40
C ARG A 20 11.02 7.91 -3.75
N GLN A 21 10.92 6.58 -3.81
CA GLN A 21 10.56 5.89 -5.05
C GLN A 21 9.10 6.12 -5.47
N LEU A 22 8.20 6.32 -4.50
CA LEU A 22 6.78 6.59 -4.79
C LEU A 22 6.55 8.06 -5.15
N GLU A 23 7.31 8.99 -4.57
CA GLU A 23 7.37 10.39 -4.97
C GLU A 23 7.82 10.52 -6.43
N ASP A 24 8.84 9.76 -6.86
CA ASP A 24 9.30 9.72 -8.25
C ASP A 24 8.27 9.08 -9.22
N GLN A 25 7.23 8.40 -8.73
CA GLN A 25 6.21 7.74 -9.55
C GLN A 25 4.81 8.38 -9.47
N ASP A 26 4.66 9.55 -8.83
CA ASP A 26 3.37 10.22 -8.63
C ASP A 26 2.28 9.27 -8.05
N VAL A 27 2.68 8.30 -7.22
CA VAL A 27 1.75 7.33 -6.63
C VAL A 27 1.22 7.88 -5.30
N PRO A 28 -0.10 8.04 -5.12
CA PRO A 28 -0.65 8.56 -3.89
C PRO A 28 -0.45 7.57 -2.73
N LEU A 29 0.15 8.05 -1.65
CA LEU A 29 0.36 7.30 -0.42
C LEU A 29 -0.79 7.54 0.55
N PHE A 30 -1.28 6.46 1.17
CA PHE A 30 -2.34 6.54 2.18
C PHE A 30 -1.92 5.80 3.44
N ASP A 31 -2.19 6.43 4.59
CA ASP A 31 -2.07 5.76 5.88
C ASP A 31 -3.09 4.62 5.99
N LEU A 32 -2.68 3.53 6.62
CA LEU A 32 -3.57 2.39 6.87
C LEU A 32 -4.83 2.81 7.64
N LEU A 33 -4.71 3.77 8.57
CA LEU A 33 -5.85 4.32 9.33
C LEU A 33 -6.88 4.99 8.41
N THR A 34 -6.43 5.70 7.37
CA THR A 34 -7.31 6.32 6.39
C THR A 34 -8.07 5.25 5.62
N ILE A 35 -7.38 4.20 5.19
CA ILE A 35 -7.97 3.09 4.45
C ILE A 35 -8.94 2.26 5.31
N THR A 36 -8.60 1.98 6.56
CA THR A 36 -9.49 1.25 7.49
C THR A 36 -10.74 2.07 7.78
N THR A 37 -10.60 3.37 8.05
CA THR A 37 -11.74 4.26 8.26
C THR A 37 -12.63 4.32 7.02
N ALA A 38 -12.03 4.55 5.83
CA ALA A 38 -12.76 4.69 4.58
C ALA A 38 -13.55 3.43 4.22
N THR A 39 -13.06 2.24 4.59
CA THR A 39 -13.71 0.95 4.31
C THR A 39 -14.58 0.44 5.47
N ASN A 40 -14.76 1.23 6.53
CA ASN A 40 -15.38 0.81 7.78
C ASN A 40 -14.78 -0.52 8.28
N ASN A 41 -13.47 -0.51 8.50
CA ASN A 41 -12.65 -1.63 8.94
C ASN A 41 -12.81 -2.90 8.08
N PHE A 42 -12.84 -2.75 6.75
CA PHE A 42 -13.03 -3.86 5.80
C PHE A 42 -14.30 -4.70 6.06
N THR A 43 -15.40 -4.04 6.46
CA THR A 43 -16.67 -4.73 6.72
C THR A 43 -17.20 -5.46 5.48
N LEU A 44 -17.87 -6.58 5.70
CA LEU A 44 -18.43 -7.40 4.61
C LEU A 44 -19.46 -6.63 3.76
N ASN A 45 -20.22 -5.72 4.36
CA ASN A 45 -21.18 -4.86 3.66
C ASN A 45 -20.52 -3.98 2.58
N ASN A 46 -19.23 -3.68 2.76
CA ASN A 46 -18.45 -2.90 1.80
C ASN A 46 -17.72 -3.79 0.79
N LYS A 47 -17.76 -5.13 0.90
CA LYS A 47 -17.14 -6.02 -0.07
C LYS A 47 -17.90 -5.95 -1.40
N ILE A 48 -17.19 -5.63 -2.47
CA ILE A 48 -17.74 -5.51 -3.83
C ILE A 48 -17.23 -6.58 -4.78
N GLY A 49 -16.24 -7.38 -4.38
CA GLY A 49 -15.74 -8.49 -5.19
C GLY A 49 -14.68 -9.33 -4.48
N GLN A 50 -14.30 -10.43 -5.12
CA GLN A 50 -13.17 -11.27 -4.69
C GLN A 50 -12.57 -11.96 -5.91
N GLY A 51 -11.25 -11.97 -6.01
CA GLY A 51 -10.49 -12.75 -7.00
C GLY A 51 -9.38 -13.57 -6.33
N GLY A 52 -8.50 -14.17 -7.14
CA GLY A 52 -7.40 -15.01 -6.64
C GLY A 52 -6.41 -14.31 -5.70
N PHE A 53 -6.38 -12.98 -5.74
CA PHE A 53 -5.50 -12.15 -4.92
C PHE A 53 -6.22 -11.51 -3.71
N GLY A 54 -7.43 -11.97 -3.39
CA GLY A 54 -8.17 -11.53 -2.21
C GLY A 54 -9.41 -10.65 -2.49
N PRO A 55 -10.08 -10.21 -1.42
CA PRO A 55 -11.30 -9.40 -1.47
C PRO A 55 -11.04 -7.94 -1.87
N VAL A 56 -12.04 -7.34 -2.51
CA VAL A 56 -12.08 -5.91 -2.86
C VAL A 56 -13.22 -5.24 -2.09
N TYR A 57 -12.93 -4.13 -1.43
CA TYR A 57 -13.87 -3.37 -0.62
C TYR A 57 -14.07 -1.97 -1.19
N LYS A 58 -15.32 -1.50 -1.18
CA LYS A 58 -15.67 -0.10 -1.41
C LYS A 58 -15.27 0.72 -0.17
N GLY A 59 -14.75 1.91 -0.41
CA GLY A 59 -14.52 2.91 0.63
C GLY A 59 -14.88 4.31 0.16
N LYS A 60 -14.95 5.25 1.12
CA LYS A 60 -15.10 6.68 0.88
C LYS A 60 -14.06 7.45 1.69
N LEU A 61 -13.19 8.18 1.02
CA LEU A 61 -12.19 9.04 1.63
C LEU A 61 -12.83 10.27 2.30
N PRO A 62 -12.12 11.00 3.18
CA PRO A 62 -12.67 12.17 3.88
C PRO A 62 -13.13 13.31 2.95
N ASP A 63 -12.47 13.46 1.80
CA ASP A 63 -12.84 14.39 0.72
C ASP A 63 -14.12 13.97 -0.04
N GLY A 64 -14.66 12.80 0.28
CA GLY A 64 -15.83 12.22 -0.35
C GLY A 64 -15.55 11.34 -1.56
N GLN A 65 -14.30 11.19 -1.96
CA GLN A 65 -13.88 10.37 -3.09
C GLN A 65 -14.16 8.89 -2.82
N GLN A 66 -14.80 8.21 -3.77
CA GLN A 66 -15.06 6.77 -3.68
C GLN A 66 -13.85 5.99 -4.18
N ILE A 67 -13.46 4.95 -3.42
CA ILE A 67 -12.30 4.11 -3.71
C ILE A 67 -12.66 2.62 -3.68
N ALA A 68 -11.81 1.81 -4.32
CA ALA A 68 -11.81 0.36 -4.19
C ALA A 68 -10.47 -0.10 -3.59
N VAL A 69 -10.53 -0.85 -2.50
CA VAL A 69 -9.36 -1.31 -1.75
C VAL A 69 -9.26 -2.82 -1.88
N LYS A 70 -8.18 -3.30 -2.50
CA LYS A 70 -7.88 -4.73 -2.64
C LYS A 70 -6.96 -5.17 -1.50
N ARG A 71 -7.47 -6.03 -0.62
CA ARG A 71 -6.67 -6.60 0.48
C ARG A 71 -5.99 -7.87 -0.03
N LEU A 72 -4.70 -7.77 -0.29
CA LEU A 72 -3.90 -8.92 -0.72
C LEU A 72 -3.88 -10.00 0.37
N SER A 73 -4.08 -11.26 -0.03
CA SER A 73 -3.86 -12.41 0.87
C SER A 73 -2.37 -12.53 1.22
N GLN A 74 -2.05 -13.03 2.42
CA GLN A 74 -0.67 -13.10 2.91
C GLN A 74 0.24 -14.05 2.11
N SER A 75 -0.34 -14.98 1.36
CA SER A 75 0.36 -15.84 0.41
C SER A 75 -0.66 -16.57 -0.47
N SER A 76 -0.21 -17.03 -1.63
CA SER A 76 -0.82 -18.14 -2.37
C SER A 76 0.04 -19.38 -2.18
#